data_AF-A0A4Y7U270-F1
#
_entry.id   AF-A0A4Y7U270-F1
#
_cell.length_a   1.000
_cell.length_b   1.000
_cell.length_c   1.000
_cell.angle_alpha   90.00
_cell.angle_beta   90.00
_cell.angle_gamma   90.00
#
_symmetry.space_group_name_H-M   'P 1'
#
loop_
_entity.id
_entity.type
_entity.pdbx_description
1 polymer ?
#
loop_
_entity_poly.entity_id
_entity_poly.type
_entity_poly.pdbx_seq_one_letter_code
_entity_poly.pdbx_strand_id
1 'polypeptide(L)'
;SGELTAANFGHVLQHMNGEFPNADRLAAVMGIVGETVTTVSIHAARQYNTENVVFIGSSFVKNELLKNIVVDYTILRGLKPYFNENGEYSRALGSIYC
;
A
#
# COMPACT_ATOMS: atom_id res chain seq x y z
N SER A 1 -20.14 5.61 -4.73
CA SER A 1 -20.53 4.53 -3.80
C SER A 1 -19.28 4.07 -3.08
N GLY A 2 -19.23 4.25 -1.75
CA GLY A 2 -18.00 4.18 -0.98
C GLY A 2 -17.58 2.74 -0.66
N GLU A 3 -16.61 2.22 -1.40
CA GLU A 3 -15.79 1.07 -0.97
C GLU A 3 -14.52 1.59 -0.27
N LEU A 4 -14.69 2.30 0.84
CA LEU A 4 -13.58 2.57 1.76
C LEU A 4 -13.63 1.51 2.86
N THR A 5 -12.52 0.81 3.10
CA THR A 5 -12.42 -0.16 4.18
C THR A 5 -12.71 0.53 5.51
N ALA A 6 -13.86 0.24 6.12
CA ALA A 6 -14.25 0.85 7.40
C ALA A 6 -13.41 0.32 8.57
N ALA A 7 -13.04 -0.96 8.52
CA ALA A 7 -12.10 -1.60 9.46
C ALA A 7 -11.50 -2.84 8.80
N ASN A 8 -10.18 -2.87 8.64
CA ASN A 8 -9.48 -4.10 8.27
C ASN A 8 -9.82 -5.20 9.30
N PHE A 9 -10.17 -6.40 8.83
CA PHE A 9 -10.65 -7.53 9.64
C PHE A 9 -12.00 -7.34 10.36
N GLY A 10 -12.72 -6.24 10.20
CA GLY A 10 -14.02 -6.01 10.86
C GLY A 10 -15.08 -7.07 10.50
N HIS A 11 -14.99 -7.64 9.30
CA HIS A 11 -15.89 -8.69 8.80
C HIS A 11 -15.70 -10.04 9.51
N VAL A 12 -14.55 -10.28 10.14
CA VAL A 12 -14.21 -11.53 10.84
C VAL A 12 -15.08 -11.71 12.08
N LEU A 13 -15.31 -10.65 12.85
CA LEU A 13 -16.16 -10.67 14.04
C LEU A 13 -17.63 -10.94 13.70
N GLN A 14 -18.08 -10.60 12.49
CA GLN A 14 -19.43 -10.87 12.02
C GLN A 14 -19.61 -12.29 11.44
N HIS A 15 -18.50 -13.00 11.19
CA HIS A 15 -18.49 -14.32 10.55
C HIS A 15 -17.59 -15.30 11.33
N MET A 16 -17.65 -15.28 12.67
CA MET A 16 -16.77 -16.10 13.52
C MET A 16 -16.85 -17.61 13.25
N ASN A 17 -17.97 -18.08 12.70
CA ASN A 17 -18.18 -19.49 12.34
C ASN A 17 -17.96 -19.78 10.84
N GLY A 18 -17.50 -18.79 10.07
CA GLY A 18 -17.22 -18.93 8.64
C GLY A 18 -15.82 -19.49 8.39
N GLU A 19 -15.67 -20.25 7.31
CA GLU A 19 -14.34 -20.58 6.79
C GLU A 19 -13.72 -19.32 6.17
N PHE A 20 -12.50 -19.00 6.57
CA PHE A 20 -11.70 -17.93 5.96
C PHE A 20 -10.57 -18.57 5.15
N PRO A 21 -10.71 -18.66 3.81
CA PRO A 21 -9.66 -19.12 2.93
C PRO A 21 -8.34 -18.38 3.20
N ASN A 22 -7.21 -19.07 3.02
CA ASN A 22 -5.90 -18.45 3.19
C ASN A 22 -5.69 -17.24 2.25
N ALA A 23 -6.33 -17.24 1.08
CA ALA A 23 -6.32 -16.12 0.15
C ALA A 23 -6.95 -14.86 0.75
N ASP A 24 -8.12 -14.98 1.39
CA ASP A 24 -8.83 -13.85 2.01
C ASP A 24 -8.06 -13.30 3.20
N ARG A 25 -7.44 -14.19 3.99
CA ARG A 25 -6.56 -13.79 5.10
C ARG A 25 -5.36 -13.01 4.59
N LEU A 26 -4.72 -13.49 3.52
CA LEU A 26 -3.57 -12.81 2.93
C LEU A 26 -3.96 -11.45 2.33
N ALA A 27 -5.11 -11.39 1.65
CA ALA A 27 -5.65 -10.14 1.12
C ALA A 27 -5.94 -9.12 2.22
N ALA A 28 -6.50 -9.55 3.36
CA ALA A 28 -6.72 -8.67 4.51
C ALA A 28 -5.40 -8.15 5.11
N VAL A 29 -4.36 -8.99 5.20
CA VAL A 29 -3.02 -8.57 5.62
C VAL A 29 -2.41 -7.56 4.63
N MET A 30 -2.54 -7.81 3.33
CA MET A 30 -2.07 -6.86 2.30
C MET A 30 -2.84 -5.55 2.34
N GLY A 31 -4.16 -5.60 2.59
CA GLY A 31 -5.03 -4.44 2.76
C GLY A 31 -4.53 -3.52 3.86
N ILE A 32 -4.32 -4.04 5.07
CA ILE A 32 -3.86 -3.23 6.20
C ILE A 32 -2.45 -2.67 6.00
N VAL A 33 -1.53 -3.47 5.42
CA VAL A 33 -0.16 -3.00 5.13
C VAL A 33 -0.18 -1.88 4.10
N GLY A 34 -0.91 -2.07 2.99
CA GLY A 34 -1.03 -1.07 1.93
C GLY A 34 -1.70 0.22 2.42
N GLU A 35 -2.80 0.11 3.16
CA GLU A 35 -3.51 1.27 3.70
C GLU A 35 -2.65 2.06 4.70
N THR A 36 -1.93 1.38 5.58
CA THR A 36 -1.06 2.03 6.57
C THR A 36 0.08 2.77 5.89
N VAL A 37 0.79 2.12 4.97
CA VAL A 37 1.91 2.72 4.24
C VAL A 37 1.42 3.93 3.43
N THR A 38 0.32 3.79 2.69
CA THR A 38 -0.22 4.89 1.89
C THR A 38 -0.68 6.05 2.76
N THR A 39 -1.33 5.79 3.90
CA THR A 39 -1.79 6.83 4.83
C THR A 39 -0.64 7.68 5.35
N VAL A 40 0.45 7.03 5.80
CA VAL A 40 1.66 7.74 6.24
C VAL A 40 2.26 8.56 5.10
N SER A 41 2.37 7.99 3.90
CA SER A 41 2.87 8.69 2.71
C SER A 41 2.03 9.92 2.36
N ILE A 42 0.70 9.84 2.44
CA ILE A 42 -0.20 10.97 2.18
C ILE A 42 0.01 12.08 3.19
N HIS A 43 0.11 11.74 4.48
CA HIS A 43 0.34 12.74 5.53
C HIS A 43 1.66 13.46 5.33
N ALA A 44 2.73 12.73 5.02
CA ALA A 44 4.03 13.32 4.70
C ALA A 44 3.95 14.20 3.44
N ALA A 45 3.33 13.71 2.36
CA ALA A 45 3.20 14.46 1.11
C ALA A 45 2.49 15.81 1.31
N ARG A 46 1.39 15.80 2.08
CA ARG A 46 0.66 17.02 2.45
C ARG A 46 1.47 17.97 3.32
N GLN A 47 2.20 17.44 4.30
CA GLN A 47 3.04 18.25 5.18
C GLN A 47 4.14 18.99 4.40
N TYR A 48 4.68 18.37 3.35
CA TYR A 48 5.73 18.95 2.52
C TYR A 48 5.22 19.57 1.20
N ASN A 49 3.91 19.76 1.05
CA ASN A 49 3.27 20.33 -0.14
C ASN A 49 3.71 19.67 -1.47
N THR A 50 3.87 18.36 -1.48
CA THR A 50 4.11 17.58 -2.70
C THR A 50 2.89 16.75 -3.06
N GLU A 51 2.66 16.60 -4.35
CA GLU A 51 1.64 15.71 -4.91
C GLU A 51 2.20 14.34 -5.31
N ASN A 52 3.53 14.20 -5.39
CA ASN A 52 4.18 13.02 -5.94
C ASN A 52 4.63 12.07 -4.82
N VAL A 53 4.25 10.79 -4.93
CA VAL A 53 4.63 9.73 -4.00
C VAL A 53 5.27 8.58 -4.79
N VAL A 54 6.54 8.31 -4.53
CA VAL A 54 7.28 7.21 -5.18
C VAL A 54 7.35 6.02 -4.22
N PHE A 55 6.81 4.88 -4.63
CA PHE A 55 6.89 3.63 -3.88
C PHE A 55 8.06 2.79 -4.40
N ILE A 56 8.97 2.41 -3.51
CA ILE A 56 10.13 1.56 -3.79
C ILE A 56 10.23 0.42 -2.77
N GLY A 57 11.03 -0.59 -3.08
CA GLY A 57 11.34 -1.70 -2.17
C GLY A 57 10.86 -3.06 -2.69
N SER A 58 11.56 -4.11 -2.24
CA SER A 58 11.33 -5.48 -2.72
C SER A 58 9.95 -6.05 -2.36
N SER A 59 9.24 -5.48 -1.37
CA SER A 59 7.89 -5.89 -0.98
C SER A 59 6.86 -5.77 -2.12
N PHE A 60 7.13 -4.92 -3.11
CA PHE A 60 6.28 -4.75 -4.29
C PHE A 60 6.67 -5.70 -5.44
N VAL A 61 7.82 -6.37 -5.38
CA VAL A 61 8.26 -7.29 -6.44
C VAL A 61 7.33 -8.49 -6.49
N LYS A 62 6.70 -8.71 -7.66
CA LYS A 62 5.70 -9.76 -7.91
C LYS A 62 4.49 -9.72 -6.95
N ASN A 63 4.20 -8.56 -6.36
CA ASN A 63 3.09 -8.36 -5.45
C ASN A 63 2.11 -7.31 -6.00
N GLU A 64 1.40 -7.69 -7.06
CA GLU A 64 0.46 -6.80 -7.76
C GLU A 64 -0.72 -6.38 -6.87
N LEU A 65 -1.15 -7.23 -5.95
CA LEU A 65 -2.21 -6.87 -5.00
C LEU A 65 -1.79 -5.69 -4.13
N LEU A 66 -0.60 -5.74 -3.53
CA LEU A 66 -0.10 -4.64 -2.72
C LEU A 66 0.13 -3.36 -3.55
N LYS A 67 0.65 -3.49 -4.78
CA LYS A 67 0.80 -2.35 -5.70
C LYS A 67 -0.54 -1.67 -5.97
N ASN A 68 -1.56 -2.43 -6.33
CA ASN A 68 -2.89 -1.89 -6.65
C ASN A 68 -3.49 -1.17 -5.44
N ILE A 69 -3.43 -1.79 -4.25
CA ILE A 69 -3.90 -1.18 -3.01
C ILE A 69 -3.25 0.18 -2.78
N VAL A 70 -1.92 0.29 -2.88
CA VAL A 70 -1.26 1.57 -2.62
C VAL A 70 -1.52 2.60 -3.71
N VAL A 71 -1.63 2.20 -4.98
CA VAL A 71 -1.95 3.08 -6.11
C VAL A 71 -3.35 3.66 -5.96
N ASP A 72 -4.34 2.79 -5.79
CA ASP A 72 -5.76 3.17 -5.74
C ASP A 72 -6.02 4.13 -4.57
N TYR A 73 -5.47 3.83 -3.38
CA TYR A 73 -5.63 4.68 -2.21
C TYR A 73 -4.90 6.02 -2.34
N THR A 74 -3.76 6.06 -3.04
CA THR A 74 -3.01 7.30 -3.29
C THR A 74 -3.77 8.21 -4.25
N ILE A 75 -4.30 7.64 -5.35
CA ILE A 75 -5.12 8.36 -6.34
C ILE A 75 -6.42 8.86 -5.68
N LEU A 76 -7.08 8.02 -4.90
CA LEU A 76 -8.31 8.36 -4.16
C LEU A 76 -8.12 9.58 -3.24
N ARG A 77 -6.89 9.83 -2.78
CA ARG A 77 -6.54 10.93 -1.87
C ARG A 77 -5.99 12.16 -2.61
N GLY A 78 -6.00 12.13 -3.95
CA GLY A 78 -5.62 13.25 -4.82
C GLY A 78 -4.11 13.40 -5.05
N LEU A 79 -3.33 12.34 -4.79
CA LEU A 79 -1.89 12.32 -5.02
C LEU A 79 -1.54 11.46 -6.23
N LYS A 80 -0.30 11.59 -6.71
CA LYS A 80 0.25 10.89 -7.88
C LYS A 80 1.22 9.79 -7.43
N PRO A 81 0.83 8.50 -7.50
CA PRO A 81 1.73 7.40 -7.19
C PRO A 81 2.67 7.10 -8.36
N TYR A 82 3.92 6.73 -8.05
CA TYR A 82 4.92 6.31 -9.02
C TYR A 82 5.64 5.05 -8.56
N PHE A 83 6.00 4.20 -9.52
CA PHE A 83 6.90 3.08 -9.34
C PHE A 83 8.05 3.22 -10.33
N ASN A 84 9.26 2.92 -9.86
CA ASN A 84 10.45 2.93 -10.69
C ASN A 84 10.89 1.50 -10.98
N GLU A 85 11.33 1.25 -12.21
CA GLU A 85 12.04 0.01 -12.53
C GLU A 85 13.30 -0.09 -11.65
N ASN A 86 13.54 -1.26 -11.07
CA ASN A 86 14.67 -1.52 -10.15
C ASN A 86 14.69 -0.65 -8.87
N GLY A 87 13.54 -0.09 -8.47
CA GLY A 87 13.42 0.73 -7.26
C GLY A 87 13.83 0.01 -5.96
N GLU A 88 13.78 -1.31 -5.93
CA GLU A 88 14.28 -2.12 -4.81
C GLU A 88 15.79 -1.98 -4.56
N TYR A 89 16.56 -1.58 -5.59
CA TYR A 89 18.01 -1.42 -5.51
C TYR A 89 18.46 0.02 -5.23
N SER A 90 17.54 0.97 -5.09
CA SER A 90 17.90 2.40 -4.91
C SER A 90 18.84 2.63 -3.74
N ARG A 91 18.72 1.85 -2.66
CA ARG A 91 19.63 1.95 -1.50
C ARG A 91 21.05 1.47 -1.82
N ALA A 92 21.20 0.39 -2.58
CA ALA A 92 22.51 -0.13 -2.96
C ALA A 92 23.23 0.84 -3.90
N LEU A 93 22.50 1.39 -4.89
CA LEU A 93 23.03 2.44 -5.77
C LEU A 93 23.47 3.67 -4.97
N GLY A 94 22.64 4.14 -4.04
CA GLY A 94 23.01 5.26 -3.16
C GLY A 94 24.33 5.03 -2.43
N SER A 95 24.58 3.83 -1.91
CA SER A 95 25.84 3.51 -1.22
C SER A 95 27.07 3.52 -2.12
N ILE A 96 26.92 3.34 -3.44
CA ILE A 96 28.03 3.34 -4.39
C ILE A 96 28.38 4.76 -4.83
N TYR A 97 27.38 5.65 -4.88
CA TYR A 97 27.52 7.01 -5.39
C TYR A 97 27.65 8.10 -4.30
N CYS A 98 27.55 7.74 -3.01
CA CYS A 98 27.69 8.66 -1.87
C CYS A 98 29.08 8.63 -1.23
#